data_AF-A0A8B7VB03-F1
#
_entry.id   AF-A0A8B7VB03-F1
#
_cell.length_a   1.000
_cell.length_b   1.000
_cell.length_c   1.000
_cell.angle_alpha   90.00
_cell.angle_beta   90.00
_cell.angle_gamma   90.00
#
_symmetry.space_group_name_H-M   'P 1'
#
loop_
_entity.id
_entity.type
_entity.pdbx_description
1 polymer ?
#
loop_
_entity_poly.entity_id
_entity_poly.type
_entity_poly.pdbx_seq_one_letter_code
_entity_poly.pdbx_strand_id
1 'polypeptide(L)'
;MTVVVPLIIGQIVRRYIKDWLERKKPPFGAVSSSVLLMIIYTTFCDTFSSPHIDLDKLSLVLIMFIIVSIQLSFMLLTFIFSTRNNSGFTPADTVAIMFCSTHKSLTLGIPMLKIVFAGHEHLSLISVPLLIYHPAQILLGSVLVPTIKSWMVSRQKGVKLTRPTV
;
A
#
# COMPACT_ATOMS: atom_id res chain seq x y z
N MET A 1 14.88 -11.09 13.15
CA MET A 1 15.21 -12.30 12.37
C MET A 1 14.02 -12.88 11.60
N THR A 2 12.79 -12.76 12.08
CA THR A 2 11.59 -13.38 11.49
C THR A 2 11.23 -12.93 10.07
N VAL A 3 11.63 -11.73 9.63
CA VAL A 3 11.37 -11.24 8.26
C VAL A 3 12.58 -11.44 7.33
N VAL A 4 13.79 -11.19 7.84
CA VAL A 4 15.03 -11.25 7.03
C VAL A 4 15.36 -12.68 6.61
N VAL A 5 15.21 -13.64 7.53
CA VAL A 5 15.51 -15.06 7.26
C VAL A 5 14.64 -15.63 6.13
N PRO A 6 13.30 -15.55 6.16
CA PRO A 6 12.48 -16.04 5.05
C PRO A 6 12.72 -15.26 3.75
N LEU A 7 13.12 -13.99 3.83
CA LEU A 7 13.49 -13.21 2.65
C LEU A 7 14.77 -13.75 2.01
N ILE A 8 15.82 -14.04 2.79
CA ILE A 8 17.07 -14.65 2.30
C ILE A 8 16.79 -16.03 1.71
N ILE A 9 16.06 -16.89 2.44
CA ILE A 9 15.67 -18.22 1.95
C ILE A 9 14.87 -18.10 0.65
N GLY A 10 13.92 -17.17 0.58
CA GLY A 10 13.13 -16.89 -0.62
C GLY A 10 13.99 -16.45 -1.81
N GLN A 11 15.01 -15.61 -1.61
CA GLN A 11 15.93 -15.20 -2.68
C GLN A 11 16.80 -16.36 -3.18
N ILE A 12 17.25 -17.23 -2.28
CA ILE A 12 18.01 -18.43 -2.64
C ILE A 12 17.12 -19.39 -3.44
N VAL A 13 15.94 -19.72 -2.93
CA VAL A 13 14.97 -20.61 -3.58
C VAL A 13 14.52 -20.06 -4.94
N ARG A 14 14.34 -18.74 -5.07
CA ARG A 14 14.00 -18.09 -6.34
C ARG A 14 15.03 -18.39 -7.43
N ARG A 15 16.32 -18.48 -7.10
CA ARG A 15 17.37 -18.80 -8.08
C ARG A 15 17.21 -20.22 -8.66
N TYR A 16 16.68 -21.17 -7.88
CA TYR A 16 16.49 -22.56 -8.31
C TYR A 16 15.14 -22.81 -9.02
N ILE A 17 14.10 -22.03 -8.69
CA ILE A 17 12.71 -22.28 -9.16
C ILE A 17 12.28 -21.24 -10.22
N LYS A 18 13.16 -20.31 -10.61
CA LYS A 18 12.85 -19.21 -11.55
C LYS A 18 12.18 -19.69 -12.84
N ASP A 19 12.75 -20.70 -13.50
CA ASP A 19 12.27 -21.17 -14.81
C ASP A 19 10.92 -21.89 -14.70
N TRP A 20 10.68 -22.61 -13.60
CA TRP A 20 9.37 -23.19 -13.31
C TRP A 20 8.32 -22.11 -13.04
N LEU A 21 8.74 -21.06 -12.32
CA LEU A 21 7.87 -19.98 -11.91
C LEU A 21 7.38 -19.13 -13.08
N GLU A 22 8.28 -18.80 -14.01
CA GLU A 22 7.95 -18.07 -15.23
C GLU A 22 7.01 -18.86 -16.16
N ARG A 23 7.11 -20.20 -16.15
CA ARG A 23 6.25 -21.09 -16.93
C ARG A 23 4.85 -21.27 -16.33
N LYS A 24 4.76 -21.49 -15.02
CA LYS A 24 3.46 -21.76 -14.35
C LYS A 24 2.70 -20.50 -13.96
N LYS A 25 3.36 -19.34 -13.82
CA LYS A 25 2.78 -18.08 -13.36
C LYS A 25 1.78 -18.27 -12.21
N PRO A 26 2.17 -18.97 -11.12
CA PRO A 26 1.27 -19.22 -10.01
C PRO A 26 0.73 -17.89 -9.48
N PRO A 27 -0.53 -17.87 -9.00
CA PRO A 27 -1.22 -16.63 -8.63
C PRO A 27 -0.77 -16.13 -7.25
N PHE A 28 0.55 -15.94 -7.06
CA PHE A 28 1.11 -15.47 -5.79
C PHE A 28 0.51 -14.15 -5.32
N GLY A 29 0.14 -13.26 -6.25
CA GLY A 29 -0.58 -12.03 -5.93
C GLY A 29 -1.94 -12.32 -5.28
N ALA A 30 -2.75 -13.21 -5.85
CA ALA A 30 -4.06 -13.56 -5.30
C ALA A 30 -3.92 -14.25 -3.93
N VAL A 31 -2.94 -15.14 -3.78
CA VAL A 31 -2.64 -15.80 -2.50
C VAL A 31 -2.24 -14.75 -1.45
N SER A 32 -1.36 -13.81 -1.79
CA SER A 32 -0.96 -12.75 -0.85
C SER A 32 -2.13 -11.86 -0.41
N SER A 33 -3.03 -11.51 -1.35
CA SER A 33 -4.24 -10.74 -1.03
C SER A 33 -5.22 -11.53 -0.16
N SER A 34 -5.37 -12.83 -0.40
CA SER A 34 -6.23 -13.70 0.43
C SER A 34 -5.70 -13.84 1.85
N VAL A 35 -4.40 -14.03 2.02
CA VAL A 35 -3.75 -14.11 3.34
C VAL A 35 -3.88 -12.78 4.09
N LEU A 36 -3.65 -11.65 3.40
CA LEU A 36 -3.86 -10.33 3.97
C LEU A 36 -5.31 -10.13 4.44
N LEU A 37 -6.30 -10.48 3.62
CA LEU A 37 -7.71 -10.36 3.98
C LEU A 37 -8.05 -11.19 5.22
N MET A 38 -7.50 -12.41 5.30
CA MET A 38 -7.66 -13.28 6.47
C MET A 38 -7.03 -12.66 7.74
N ILE A 39 -5.84 -12.06 7.65
CA ILE A 39 -5.21 -11.35 8.78
C ILE A 39 -6.04 -10.16 9.24
N ILE A 40 -6.60 -9.38 8.31
CA ILE A 40 -7.47 -8.25 8.63
C ILE A 40 -8.72 -8.75 9.35
N TYR A 41 -9.34 -9.81 8.84
CA TYR A 41 -10.53 -10.42 9.44
C TYR A 41 -10.27 -10.94 10.85
N THR A 42 -9.23 -11.75 11.06
CA THR A 42 -8.93 -12.30 12.39
C THR A 42 -8.63 -11.18 13.39
N THR A 43 -7.88 -10.16 12.98
CA THR A 43 -7.55 -9.04 13.87
C THR A 43 -8.76 -8.16 14.15
N PHE A 44 -9.68 -8.01 13.20
CA PHE A 44 -10.97 -7.36 13.44
C PHE A 44 -11.79 -8.13 14.48
N CYS A 45 -11.91 -9.45 14.33
CA CYS A 45 -12.60 -10.30 15.31
C CYS A 45 -11.96 -10.18 16.71
N ASP A 46 -10.63 -10.21 16.81
CA ASP A 46 -9.91 -10.06 18.09
C ASP A 46 -10.20 -8.69 18.76
N THR A 47 -10.21 -7.62 17.98
CA THR A 47 -10.51 -6.28 18.47
C THR A 47 -11.97 -6.17 18.96
N PHE A 48 -12.94 -6.66 18.20
CA PHE A 48 -14.36 -6.57 18.58
C PHE A 48 -14.78 -7.58 19.65
N SER A 49 -14.02 -8.65 19.84
CA SER A 49 -14.25 -9.64 20.91
C SER A 49 -13.68 -9.21 22.26
N SER A 50 -12.87 -8.15 22.32
CA SER A 50 -12.27 -7.65 23.56
C SER A 50 -13.28 -6.80 24.35
N PRO A 51 -13.67 -7.18 25.58
CA PRO A 51 -14.77 -6.52 26.32
C PRO A 51 -14.44 -5.12 26.87
N HIS A 52 -13.20 -4.62 26.69
CA HIS A 52 -12.70 -3.40 27.34
C HIS A 52 -12.59 -2.20 26.38
N ILE A 53 -13.12 -2.31 25.15
CA ILE A 53 -12.98 -1.23 24.17
C ILE A 53 -14.29 -0.45 24.05
N ASP A 54 -14.40 0.64 24.81
CA ASP A 54 -15.36 1.71 24.55
C ASP A 54 -14.91 2.49 23.31
N LEU A 55 -15.03 1.87 22.13
CA LEU A 55 -14.81 2.56 20.85
C LEU A 55 -16.01 3.42 20.55
N ASP A 56 -15.91 4.71 20.85
CA ASP A 56 -16.89 5.67 20.35
C ASP A 56 -16.86 5.67 18.81
N LYS A 57 -18.04 5.52 18.19
CA LYS A 57 -18.19 5.44 16.73
C LYS A 57 -17.64 6.70 16.06
N LEU A 58 -17.76 7.86 16.73
CA LEU A 58 -17.22 9.12 16.24
C LEU A 58 -15.69 9.11 16.22
N SER A 59 -15.02 8.57 17.24
CA SER A 59 -13.56 8.46 17.25
C SER A 59 -13.05 7.60 16.08
N LEU A 60 -13.73 6.48 15.77
CA LEU A 60 -13.36 5.64 14.63
C LEU A 60 -13.52 6.35 13.28
N VAL A 61 -14.64 7.06 13.08
CA VAL A 61 -14.88 7.85 11.86
C VAL A 61 -13.85 8.96 11.73
N LEU A 62 -13.49 9.63 12.83
CA LEU A 62 -12.49 10.69 12.86
C LEU A 62 -11.09 10.13 12.52
N ILE A 63 -10.71 8.98 13.09
CA ILE A 63 -9.45 8.29 12.74
C ILE A 63 -9.41 7.93 11.25
N MET A 64 -10.49 7.37 10.72
CA MET A 64 -10.60 7.05 9.29
C MET A 64 -10.44 8.31 8.43
N PHE A 65 -11.11 9.39 8.79
CA PHE A 65 -11.03 10.66 8.07
C PHE A 65 -9.61 11.24 8.08
N ILE A 66 -8.94 11.24 9.24
CA ILE A 66 -7.55 11.67 9.37
C ILE A 66 -6.63 10.83 8.48
N ILE A 67 -6.77 9.50 8.53
CA ILE A 67 -6.00 8.56 7.70
C ILE A 67 -6.14 8.88 6.21
N VAL A 68 -7.38 9.00 5.74
CA VAL A 68 -7.68 9.27 4.32
C VAL A 68 -7.14 10.64 3.93
N SER A 69 -7.34 11.65 4.77
CA SER A 69 -6.89 13.02 4.51
C SER A 69 -5.36 13.11 4.43
N ILE A 70 -4.64 12.47 5.36
CA ILE A 70 -3.18 12.39 5.33
C ILE A 70 -2.70 11.68 4.06
N GLN A 71 -3.31 10.52 3.73
CA GLN A 71 -2.95 9.75 2.55
C GLN A 71 -3.13 10.56 1.26
N LEU A 72 -4.28 11.22 1.12
CA LEU A 72 -4.58 12.06 -0.04
C LEU A 72 -3.64 13.27 -0.12
N SER A 73 -3.34 13.90 1.02
CA SER A 73 -2.42 15.03 1.10
C SER A 73 -1.01 14.65 0.65
N PHE A 74 -0.51 13.50 1.09
CA PHE A 74 0.83 13.01 0.69
C PHE A 74 0.90 12.67 -0.80
N MET A 75 -0.18 12.10 -1.33
CA MET A 75 -0.33 11.80 -2.74
C MET A 75 -0.36 13.06 -3.61
N LEU A 76 -1.10 14.08 -3.18
CA LEU A 76 -1.17 15.37 -3.86
C LEU A 76 0.19 16.09 -3.80
N LEU A 77 0.83 16.09 -2.63
CA LEU A 77 2.13 16.73 -2.44
C LEU A 77 3.20 16.13 -3.36
N THR A 78 3.27 14.80 -3.43
CA THR A 78 4.22 14.09 -4.31
C THR A 78 3.90 14.31 -5.79
N PHE A 79 2.61 14.38 -6.15
CA PHE A 79 2.19 14.73 -7.51
C PHE A 79 2.60 16.15 -7.91
N ILE A 80 2.35 17.15 -7.06
CA ILE A 80 2.70 18.55 -7.29
C ILE A 80 4.22 18.70 -7.39
N PHE A 81 4.96 18.08 -6.46
CA PHE A 81 6.41 18.13 -6.45
C PHE A 81 7.01 17.53 -7.72
N SER A 82 6.51 16.37 -8.15
CA SER A 82 7.00 15.67 -9.34
C SER A 82 6.55 16.32 -10.66
N THR A 83 5.38 16.97 -10.69
CA THR A 83 4.87 17.72 -11.85
C THR A 83 5.49 19.11 -11.98
N ARG A 84 6.24 19.56 -10.95
CA ARG A 84 6.87 20.88 -10.95
C ARG A 84 7.83 20.99 -12.15
N ASN A 85 7.72 22.11 -12.87
CA ASN A 85 8.43 22.34 -14.14
C ASN A 85 9.96 22.23 -14.06
N ASN A 86 10.52 22.30 -12.85
CA ASN A 86 11.95 22.22 -12.58
C ASN A 86 12.47 20.79 -12.34
N SER A 87 11.59 19.79 -12.31
CA SER A 87 11.93 18.45 -11.81
C SER A 87 12.44 17.48 -12.88
N GLY A 88 12.30 17.81 -14.17
CA GLY A 88 12.78 16.98 -15.29
C GLY A 88 12.15 15.59 -15.42
N PHE A 89 11.21 15.21 -14.55
CA PHE A 89 10.61 13.89 -14.51
C PHE A 89 9.65 13.64 -15.66
N THR A 90 9.65 12.42 -16.19
CA THR A 90 8.65 12.03 -17.18
C THR A 90 7.28 11.84 -16.52
N PRO A 91 6.18 11.88 -17.29
CA PRO A 91 4.86 11.54 -16.76
C PRO A 91 4.80 10.15 -16.12
N ALA A 92 5.59 9.19 -16.62
CA ALA A 92 5.67 7.85 -16.04
C ALA A 92 6.37 7.85 -14.67
N ASP A 93 7.46 8.61 -14.53
CA ASP A 93 8.20 8.73 -13.26
C ASP A 93 7.33 9.40 -12.19
N THR A 94 6.53 10.39 -12.57
CA THR A 94 5.60 11.05 -11.65
C THR A 94 4.58 10.07 -11.07
N VAL A 95 4.05 9.17 -11.89
CA VAL A 95 3.14 8.11 -11.43
C VAL A 95 3.87 7.13 -10.50
N ALA A 96 5.07 6.71 -10.87
CA ALA A 96 5.87 5.81 -10.05
C ALA A 96 6.21 6.41 -8.67
N ILE A 97 6.60 7.68 -8.62
CA ILE A 97 6.91 8.41 -7.38
C ILE A 97 5.66 8.53 -6.50
N MET A 98 4.52 8.89 -7.10
CA MET A 98 3.27 9.03 -6.35
C MET A 98 2.87 7.71 -5.68
N PHE A 99 2.86 6.61 -6.43
CA PHE A 99 2.48 5.30 -5.89
C PHE A 99 3.53 4.76 -4.90
N CYS A 100 4.83 4.88 -5.19
CA CYS A 100 5.87 4.42 -4.26
C CYS A 100 5.86 5.19 -2.94
N SER A 101 5.53 6.48 -2.96
CA SER A 101 5.51 7.31 -1.74
C SER A 101 4.31 7.00 -0.85
N THR A 102 3.17 6.67 -1.45
CA THR A 102 1.88 6.54 -0.76
C THR A 102 1.53 5.11 -0.39
N HIS A 103 1.92 4.12 -1.19
CA HIS A 103 1.76 2.69 -0.90
C HIS A 103 2.97 2.17 -0.13
N LYS A 104 3.10 2.58 1.14
CA LYS A 104 4.08 2.02 2.06
C LYS A 104 3.74 0.55 2.36
N SER A 105 4.75 -0.31 2.55
CA SER A 105 4.58 -1.76 2.79
C SER A 105 3.99 -2.05 4.18
N LEU A 106 2.70 -1.78 4.35
CA LEU A 106 1.98 -2.07 5.58
C LEU A 106 1.57 -3.53 5.73
N THR A 107 1.60 -4.29 4.64
CA THR A 107 1.39 -5.75 4.65
C THR A 107 2.41 -6.43 5.55
N LEU A 108 3.64 -5.90 5.64
CA LEU A 108 4.65 -6.31 6.61
C LEU A 108 4.52 -5.61 7.98
N GLY A 109 3.85 -4.46 8.02
CA GLY A 109 3.63 -3.66 9.23
C GLY A 109 2.72 -4.34 10.26
N ILE A 110 1.64 -5.00 9.83
CA ILE A 110 0.71 -5.68 10.76
C ILE A 110 1.42 -6.84 11.51
N PRO A 111 2.13 -7.77 10.85
CA PRO A 111 2.91 -8.80 11.54
C PRO A 111 4.00 -8.21 12.45
N MET A 112 4.71 -7.16 11.99
CA MET A 112 5.73 -6.51 12.80
C MET A 112 5.14 -5.87 14.06
N LEU A 113 3.97 -5.22 13.95
CA LEU A 113 3.27 -4.63 15.10
C LEU A 113 2.92 -5.72 16.12
N LYS A 114 2.34 -6.85 15.67
CA LYS A 114 2.01 -7.97 16.56
C LYS A 114 3.24 -8.55 17.27
N ILE A 115 4.41 -8.54 16.62
CA ILE A 115 5.66 -9.00 17.22
C ILE A 115 6.22 -7.99 18.22
N VAL A 116 6.25 -6.69 17.87
CA VAL A 116 6.83 -5.63 18.71
C VAL A 116 5.99 -5.40 19.97
N PHE A 117 4.67 -5.49 19.85
CA PHE A 117 3.73 -5.25 20.95
C PHE A 117 3.16 -6.56 21.52
N ALA A 118 3.82 -7.70 21.28
CA ALA A 118 3.44 -8.98 21.85
C ALA A 118 3.42 -8.87 23.40
N GLY A 119 2.24 -9.03 24.01
CA GLY A 119 2.06 -8.98 25.47
C GLY A 119 1.57 -7.64 26.05
N HIS A 120 1.22 -6.64 25.23
CA HIS A 120 0.52 -5.45 25.71
C HIS A 120 -1.01 -5.61 25.61
N GLU A 121 -1.75 -5.31 26.68
CA GLU A 121 -3.22 -5.41 26.73
C GLU A 121 -3.94 -4.54 25.68
N HIS A 122 -3.29 -3.48 25.17
CA HIS A 122 -3.87 -2.55 24.18
C HIS A 122 -3.44 -2.83 22.73
N LEU A 123 -2.93 -4.02 22.41
CA LEU A 123 -2.50 -4.39 21.06
C LEU A 123 -3.61 -4.24 20.01
N SER A 124 -4.84 -4.59 20.39
CA SER A 124 -6.04 -4.49 19.55
C SER A 124 -6.32 -3.05 19.14
N LEU A 125 -6.24 -2.10 20.07
CA LEU A 125 -6.44 -0.66 19.86
C LEU A 125 -5.41 -0.06 18.91
N ILE A 126 -4.12 -0.40 19.06
CA ILE A 126 -3.04 0.10 18.19
C ILE A 126 -3.17 -0.46 16.77
N SER A 127 -3.78 -1.64 16.63
CA SER A 127 -3.98 -2.29 15.33
C SER A 127 -5.14 -1.69 14.53
N VAL A 128 -6.14 -1.06 15.18
CA VAL A 128 -7.36 -0.55 14.51
C VAL A 128 -7.06 0.47 13.39
N PRO A 129 -6.25 1.52 13.62
CA PRO A 129 -5.93 2.49 12.56
C PRO A 129 -5.21 1.83 11.37
N LEU A 130 -4.33 0.86 11.64
CA LEU A 130 -3.60 0.10 10.61
C LEU A 130 -4.53 -0.80 9.79
N LEU A 131 -5.54 -1.40 10.42
CA LEU A 131 -6.56 -2.21 9.75
C LEU A 131 -7.45 -1.38 8.83
N ILE A 132 -7.75 -0.13 9.19
CA ILE A 132 -8.56 0.78 8.37
C ILE A 132 -7.72 1.35 7.22
N TYR A 133 -6.47 1.71 7.51
CA TYR A 133 -5.58 2.35 6.55
C TYR A 133 -5.28 1.45 5.34
N HIS A 134 -5.00 0.16 5.54
CA HIS A 134 -4.57 -0.72 4.45
C HIS A 134 -5.64 -0.90 3.34
N PRO A 135 -6.92 -1.22 3.64
CA PRO A 135 -7.98 -1.24 2.63
C PRO A 135 -8.24 0.14 2.02
N ALA A 136 -8.18 1.21 2.82
CA ALA A 136 -8.37 2.57 2.33
C ALA A 136 -7.31 2.95 1.28
N GLN A 137 -6.04 2.56 1.48
CA GLN A 137 -4.98 2.75 0.48
C GLN A 137 -5.28 2.03 -0.84
N ILE A 138 -5.67 0.74 -0.77
CA ILE A 138 -5.99 -0.04 -1.98
C ILE A 138 -7.17 0.60 -2.72
N LEU A 139 -8.21 1.00 -1.98
CA LEU A 139 -9.41 1.61 -2.55
C LEU A 139 -9.07 2.96 -3.20
N LEU A 140 -8.39 3.85 -2.49
CA LEU A 140 -7.94 5.15 -3.02
C LEU A 140 -7.05 4.98 -4.25
N GLY A 141 -6.08 4.07 -4.19
CA GLY A 141 -5.21 3.74 -5.32
C GLY A 141 -6.01 3.26 -6.53
N SER A 142 -6.95 2.33 -6.33
CA SER A 142 -7.78 1.79 -7.41
C SER A 142 -8.67 2.84 -8.09
N VAL A 143 -9.25 3.77 -7.31
CA VAL A 143 -10.09 4.86 -7.81
C VAL A 143 -9.26 5.88 -8.59
N LEU A 144 -8.00 6.08 -8.18
CA LEU A 144 -7.13 7.09 -8.76
C LEU A 144 -6.42 6.62 -10.04
N VAL A 145 -6.12 5.32 -10.16
CA VAL A 145 -5.43 4.75 -11.34
C VAL A 145 -6.04 5.19 -12.68
N PRO A 146 -7.38 5.12 -12.90
CA PRO A 146 -7.99 5.55 -14.16
C PRO A 146 -7.75 7.03 -14.48
N THR A 147 -7.86 7.90 -13.47
CA THR A 147 -7.69 9.36 -13.61
C THR A 147 -6.23 9.71 -13.92
N ILE A 148 -5.28 9.08 -13.23
CA ILE A 148 -3.86 9.30 -13.50
C ILE A 148 -3.46 8.74 -14.87
N LYS A 149 -4.03 7.59 -15.26
CA LYS A 149 -3.77 6.99 -16.57
C LYS A 149 -4.22 7.92 -17.70
N SER A 150 -5.41 8.52 -17.60
CA SER A 150 -5.90 9.46 -18.62
C SER A 150 -5.02 10.72 -18.69
N TRP A 151 -4.60 11.26 -17.55
CA TRP A 151 -3.64 12.37 -17.46
C TRP A 151 -2.29 12.04 -18.11
N MET A 152 -1.71 10.88 -17.78
CA MET A 152 -0.41 10.43 -18.30
C MET A 152 -0.44 10.27 -19.82
N VAL A 153 -1.47 9.64 -20.37
CA VAL A 153 -1.64 9.47 -21.82
C VAL A 153 -1.75 10.83 -22.52
N SER A 154 -2.47 11.78 -21.93
CA SER A 154 -2.63 13.13 -22.47
C SER A 154 -1.30 13.90 -22.51
N ARG A 155 -0.51 13.82 -21.43
CA ARG A 155 0.83 14.44 -21.35
C ARG A 155 1.84 13.79 -22.30
N GLN A 156 1.83 12.46 -22.42
CA GLN A 156 2.72 11.77 -23.36
C GLN A 156 2.43 12.13 -24.83
N LYS A 157 1.16 12.31 -25.20
CA LYS A 157 0.79 12.81 -26.54
C LYS A 157 1.35 14.22 -26.79
N GLY A 158 1.21 15.14 -25.82
CA GLY A 158 1.75 16.50 -25.91
C GLY A 158 3.28 16.56 -26.02
N VAL A 159 3.99 15.69 -25.30
CA VAL A 159 5.47 15.60 -25.37
C VAL A 159 5.94 15.03 -26.72
N LYS A 160 5.24 14.03 -27.28
CA LYS A 160 5.57 13.48 -28.62
C LYS A 160 5.34 14.48 -29.75
N LEU A 161 4.35 15.37 -29.63
CA LEU A 161 4.08 16.43 -30.61
C LEU A 161 5.13 17.56 -30.61
N THR A 162 5.76 17.82 -29.46
CA THR A 162 6.77 18.89 -29.30
C THR A 162 8.20 18.42 -29.57
N ARG A 163 8.46 17.11 -29.56
CA ARG A 163 9.71 16.50 -30.02
C ARG A 163 9.41 15.54 -31.18
N PRO A 164 9.14 16.04 -32.41
CA PRO A 164 9.11 15.17 -33.57
C PRO A 164 10.50 14.53 -33.69
N THR A 165 10.53 13.21 -33.60
CA THR A 165 11.70 12.40 -33.88
C THR A 165 12.16 12.73 -35.30
N VAL A 166 13.27 13.46 -35.40
CA VAL A 166 14.06 13.59 -36.63
C VAL A 166 14.88 12.32 -36.79
#